data_AF-A0A8T4YDX6-F1
#
_entry.id   AF-A0A8T4YDX6-F1
#
_cell.length_a   1.000
_cell.length_b   1.000
_cell.length_c   1.000
_cell.angle_alpha   90.00
_cell.angle_beta   90.00
_cell.angle_gamma   90.00
#
_symmetry.space_group_name_H-M   'P 1'
#
loop_
_entity.id
_entity.type
_entity.pdbx_description
1 polymer ?
#
loop_
_entity_poly.entity_id
_entity_poly.type
_entity_poly.pdbx_seq_one_letter_code
_entity_poly.pdbx_strand_id
1 'polypeptide(L)'
;MGEKPNIKCQKCGYEWHTRSKLKMVTCPSCNQKIPNVALYKRRRLVKALVHQKRAIIGLEAAIVLIAFVIIAAAFSFMVVNQGLYATERGKVVIQEGLKQASTPLTIDGTTFVRTTPDGKAVNVIIIPVKAFGVKFVAVGRNQTVIVLRVGERAWANAYLGVLYTGYPNGTYYYTDDETYDPTGQEFDDFVGFRYANQTTVGEERNVYVNGTYASGYSEGLFTGAVLAIAYSNGDEALDTNEKGFLIITLSEDAAAPARSQINIEIRLEKSATLSVEITIPESMPKNTYVPIF
;
A
#
# COMPACT_ATOMS: atom_id res chain seq x y z
N MET A 1 -84.47 37.79 -27.86
CA MET A 1 -84.06 36.40 -28.16
C MET A 1 -84.44 35.52 -26.98
N GLY A 2 -85.45 34.66 -27.12
CA GLY A 2 -85.93 33.77 -26.05
C GLY A 2 -84.99 32.57 -25.84
N GLU A 3 -84.87 32.10 -24.59
CA GLU A 3 -84.10 30.90 -24.26
C GLU A 3 -84.71 29.66 -24.92
N LYS A 4 -83.88 28.82 -25.57
CA LYS A 4 -84.35 27.57 -26.19
C LYS A 4 -84.87 26.62 -25.10
N PRO A 5 -86.02 25.95 -25.30
CA PRO A 5 -86.54 25.01 -24.32
C PRO A 5 -85.55 23.86 -24.10
N ASN A 6 -85.35 23.48 -22.84
CA ASN A 6 -84.40 22.43 -22.43
C ASN A 6 -85.08 21.21 -21.82
N ILE A 7 -86.41 21.23 -21.71
CA ILE A 7 -87.22 20.14 -21.18
C ILE A 7 -88.56 20.05 -21.90
N LYS A 8 -89.07 18.81 -22.03
CA LYS A 8 -90.35 18.50 -22.67
C LYS A 8 -91.21 17.65 -21.75
N CYS A 9 -92.47 18.01 -21.57
CA CYS A 9 -93.42 17.19 -20.84
C CYS A 9 -93.83 15.96 -21.65
N GLN A 10 -93.73 14.77 -21.05
CA GLN A 10 -94.18 13.52 -21.69
C GLN A 10 -95.71 13.35 -21.69
N LYS A 11 -96.43 14.12 -20.86
CA LYS A 11 -97.89 14.03 -20.72
C LYS A 11 -98.64 14.98 -21.66
N CYS A 12 -98.22 16.24 -21.73
CA CYS A 12 -98.89 17.26 -22.55
C CYS A 12 -98.05 17.82 -23.71
N GLY A 13 -96.81 17.34 -23.89
CA GLY A 13 -95.94 17.80 -24.97
C GLY A 13 -95.36 19.21 -24.81
N TYR A 14 -95.78 19.98 -23.81
CA TYR A 14 -95.31 21.35 -23.56
C TYR A 14 -93.79 21.39 -23.32
N GLU A 15 -93.11 22.27 -24.03
CA GLU A 15 -91.66 22.48 -23.98
C GLU A 15 -91.36 23.83 -23.32
N TRP A 16 -90.46 23.83 -22.34
CA TRP A 16 -90.07 25.06 -21.66
C TRP A 16 -88.59 25.04 -21.25
N HIS A 17 -88.10 26.20 -20.83
CA HIS A 17 -86.77 26.32 -20.27
C HIS A 17 -86.85 26.35 -18.73
N THR A 18 -86.06 25.51 -18.05
CA THR A 18 -85.92 25.54 -16.60
C THR A 18 -84.46 25.65 -16.18
N ARG A 19 -84.19 26.53 -15.20
CA ARG A 19 -82.88 26.67 -14.53
C ARG A 19 -82.80 25.91 -13.20
N SER A 20 -83.84 25.16 -12.84
CA SER A 20 -83.95 24.46 -11.56
C SER A 20 -82.85 23.41 -11.39
N LYS A 21 -82.27 23.34 -10.18
CA LYS A 21 -81.30 22.31 -9.76
C LYS A 21 -81.97 21.07 -9.14
N LEU A 22 -83.31 21.02 -9.13
CA LEU A 22 -84.09 19.92 -8.57
C LEU A 22 -84.19 18.73 -9.56
N LYS A 23 -84.12 17.50 -9.03
CA LYS A 23 -84.24 16.25 -9.82
C LYS A 23 -85.57 16.12 -10.55
N MET A 24 -86.63 16.71 -10.00
CA MET A 24 -87.97 16.74 -10.58
C MET A 24 -88.40 18.20 -10.75
N VAL A 25 -89.06 18.50 -11.86
CA VAL A 25 -89.66 19.81 -12.13
C VAL A 25 -91.12 19.64 -12.51
N THR A 26 -91.96 20.58 -12.10
CA THR A 26 -93.39 20.56 -12.40
C THR A 26 -93.65 21.23 -13.75
N CYS A 27 -94.46 20.59 -14.59
CA CYS A 27 -94.87 21.18 -15.87
C CYS A 27 -95.83 22.36 -15.63
N PRO A 28 -95.56 23.55 -16.20
CA PRO A 28 -96.44 24.72 -16.04
C PRO A 28 -97.84 24.53 -16.63
N SER A 29 -97.95 23.65 -17.64
CA SER A 29 -99.20 23.45 -18.39
C SER A 29 -100.11 22.38 -17.78
N CYS A 30 -99.56 21.29 -17.24
CA CYS A 30 -100.37 20.15 -16.77
C CYS A 30 -100.10 19.75 -15.31
N ASN A 31 -99.31 20.53 -14.57
CA ASN A 31 -98.91 20.30 -13.18
C ASN A 31 -98.28 18.92 -12.86
N GLN A 32 -97.93 18.14 -13.89
CA GLN A 32 -97.26 16.86 -13.73
C GLN A 32 -95.80 17.08 -13.34
N LYS A 33 -95.32 16.36 -12.31
CA LYS A 33 -93.88 16.28 -11.99
C LYS A 33 -93.17 15.39 -13.02
N ILE A 34 -92.16 15.94 -13.68
CA ILE A 34 -91.32 15.21 -14.64
C ILE A 34 -89.84 15.27 -14.22
N PRO A 35 -89.02 14.26 -14.57
CA PRO A 35 -87.60 14.27 -14.26
C PRO A 35 -86.86 15.34 -15.07
N ASN A 36 -85.92 16.03 -14.42
CA ASN A 36 -85.09 17.05 -15.05
C ASN A 36 -83.97 16.42 -15.89
N VAL A 37 -84.29 16.11 -17.15
CA VAL A 37 -83.35 15.50 -18.10
C VAL A 37 -82.15 16.41 -18.43
N ALA A 38 -82.29 17.73 -18.32
CA ALA A 38 -81.20 18.67 -18.51
C ALA A 38 -80.14 18.55 -17.39
N LEU A 39 -80.55 18.37 -16.14
CA LEU A 39 -79.62 18.07 -15.02
C LEU A 39 -78.94 16.72 -15.17
N TYR A 40 -79.66 15.69 -15.63
CA TYR A 40 -79.10 14.34 -15.80
C TYR A 40 -78.01 14.33 -16.89
N LYS A 41 -78.27 14.94 -18.06
CA LYS A 41 -77.26 15.11 -19.12
C LYS A 41 -76.03 15.85 -18.61
N ARG A 42 -76.21 16.95 -17.86
CA ARG A 42 -75.09 17.74 -17.30
C ARG A 42 -74.27 16.95 -16.29
N ARG A 43 -74.92 16.20 -15.39
CA ARG A 43 -74.25 15.32 -14.41
C ARG A 43 -73.47 14.18 -15.08
N ARG A 44 -74.01 13.57 -16.15
CA ARG A 44 -73.34 12.50 -16.89
C ARG A 44 -72.08 12.99 -17.60
N LEU A 45 -72.15 14.17 -18.24
CA LEU A 45 -71.00 14.82 -18.88
C LEU A 45 -69.91 15.18 -17.87
N VAL A 46 -70.27 15.75 -16.72
CA VAL A 46 -69.30 16.08 -15.66
C VAL A 46 -68.65 14.80 -15.09
N LYS A 47 -69.40 13.71 -14.89
CA LYS A 47 -68.84 12.43 -14.46
C LYS A 47 -67.83 11.86 -15.46
N ALA A 48 -68.14 11.92 -16.76
CA ALA A 48 -67.24 11.46 -17.82
C ALA A 48 -65.93 12.29 -17.86
N LEU A 49 -66.05 13.62 -17.75
CA LEU A 49 -64.88 14.53 -17.72
C LEU A 49 -64.02 14.34 -16.46
N VAL A 50 -64.63 14.12 -15.29
CA VAL A 50 -63.90 13.86 -14.04
C VAL A 50 -63.18 12.50 -14.11
N HIS A 51 -63.78 11.49 -14.74
CA HIS A 51 -63.14 10.19 -14.93
C HIS A 51 -61.94 10.28 -15.90
N GLN A 52 -62.06 11.05 -16.98
CA GLN A 52 -60.93 11.30 -17.89
C GLN A 52 -59.79 12.09 -17.22
N LYS A 53 -60.10 13.08 -16.36
CA LYS A 53 -59.07 13.76 -15.56
C LYS A 53 -58.35 12.82 -14.59
N ARG A 54 -59.05 11.85 -13.99
CA ARG A 54 -58.43 10.84 -13.11
C ARG A 54 -57.45 9.92 -13.87
N ALA A 55 -57.76 9.59 -15.12
CA ALA A 55 -56.86 8.80 -15.97
C ALA A 55 -55.58 9.57 -16.35
N ILE A 56 -55.68 10.88 -16.62
CA ILE A 56 -54.53 11.75 -16.91
C ILE A 56 -53.59 11.89 -15.70
N ILE A 57 -54.13 12.10 -14.49
CA ILE A 57 -53.34 12.27 -13.27
C ILE A 57 -52.52 10.99 -12.94
N GLY A 58 -53.05 9.81 -13.26
CA GLY A 58 -52.35 8.54 -13.01
C GLY A 58 -51.12 8.34 -13.91
N LEU A 59 -51.21 8.78 -15.17
CA LEU A 59 -50.10 8.67 -16.12
C LEU A 59 -48.96 9.66 -15.79
N GLU A 60 -49.29 10.88 -15.38
CA GLU A 60 -48.29 11.86 -14.90
C GLU A 60 -47.54 11.33 -13.67
N ALA A 61 -48.25 10.75 -12.70
CA ALA A 61 -47.63 10.15 -11.53
C ALA A 61 -46.73 8.95 -11.88
N ALA A 62 -47.11 8.13 -12.86
CA ALA A 62 -46.31 6.99 -13.31
C ALA A 62 -44.98 7.43 -13.96
N ILE A 63 -45.00 8.47 -14.79
CA ILE A 63 -43.78 9.01 -15.41
C ILE A 63 -42.82 9.55 -14.33
N VAL A 64 -43.35 10.29 -13.34
CA VAL A 64 -42.53 10.79 -12.23
C VAL A 64 -41.94 9.64 -11.41
N LEU A 65 -42.72 8.58 -11.16
CA LEU A 65 -42.24 7.41 -10.43
C LEU A 65 -41.12 6.68 -11.18
N ILE A 66 -41.24 6.50 -12.50
CA ILE A 66 -40.18 5.89 -13.32
C ILE A 66 -38.92 6.76 -13.29
N ALA A 67 -39.05 8.08 -13.46
CA ALA A 67 -37.93 9.00 -13.41
C ALA A 67 -37.21 8.95 -12.05
N PHE A 68 -37.96 8.91 -10.94
CA PHE A 68 -37.40 8.78 -9.61
C PHE A 68 -36.63 7.47 -9.41
N VAL A 69 -37.17 6.34 -9.89
CA VAL A 69 -36.50 5.04 -9.82
C VAL A 69 -35.21 5.03 -10.64
N ILE A 70 -35.21 5.62 -11.83
CA ILE A 70 -34.01 5.71 -12.68
C ILE A 70 -32.92 6.55 -12.00
N ILE A 71 -33.27 7.72 -11.46
CA ILE A 71 -32.33 8.58 -10.74
C ILE A 71 -31.76 7.86 -9.52
N ALA A 72 -32.61 7.17 -8.75
CA ALA A 72 -32.19 6.38 -7.60
C ALA A 72 -31.24 5.24 -8.01
N ALA A 73 -31.50 4.55 -9.12
CA ALA A 73 -30.65 3.49 -9.63
C ALA A 73 -29.29 4.02 -10.10
N ALA A 74 -29.26 5.13 -10.85
CA ALA A 74 -28.03 5.76 -11.31
C ALA A 74 -27.17 6.26 -10.14
N PHE A 75 -27.80 6.89 -9.14
CA PHE A 75 -27.12 7.33 -7.93
C PHE A 75 -26.57 6.14 -7.13
N SER A 76 -27.34 5.06 -6.98
CA SER A 76 -26.91 3.84 -6.28
C SER A 76 -25.69 3.22 -6.96
N PHE A 77 -25.70 3.12 -8.29
CA PHE A 77 -24.56 2.60 -9.05
C PHE A 77 -23.30 3.46 -8.86
N MET A 78 -23.44 4.78 -8.92
CA MET A 78 -22.33 5.71 -8.69
C MET A 78 -21.76 5.55 -7.26
N VAL A 79 -22.62 5.54 -6.25
CA VAL A 79 -22.21 5.40 -4.84
C VAL A 79 -21.52 4.06 -4.60
N VAL A 80 -22.00 2.97 -5.18
CA VAL A 80 -21.36 1.65 -5.05
C VAL A 80 -19.97 1.65 -5.68
N ASN A 81 -19.81 2.16 -6.90
CA ASN A 81 -18.50 2.16 -7.56
C ASN A 81 -17.48 3.07 -6.85
N GLN A 82 -17.92 4.25 -6.38
CA GLN A 82 -17.06 5.12 -5.57
C GLN A 82 -16.75 4.50 -4.20
N GLY A 83 -17.72 3.79 -3.60
CA GLY A 83 -17.53 3.05 -2.35
C GLY A 83 -16.52 1.91 -2.50
N LEU A 84 -16.58 1.15 -3.60
CA LEU A 84 -15.61 0.10 -3.91
C LEU A 84 -14.22 0.69 -4.15
N TYR A 85 -14.11 1.78 -4.92
CA TYR A 85 -12.83 2.47 -5.13
C TYR A 85 -12.22 2.96 -3.82
N ALA A 86 -13.03 3.56 -2.94
CA ALA A 86 -12.58 4.00 -1.61
C ALA A 86 -12.12 2.81 -0.75
N THR A 87 -12.81 1.67 -0.83
CA THR A 87 -12.47 0.46 -0.09
C THR A 87 -11.14 -0.14 -0.59
N GLU A 88 -10.93 -0.22 -1.90
CA GLU A 88 -9.66 -0.71 -2.48
C GLU A 88 -8.48 0.19 -2.11
N ARG A 89 -8.68 1.52 -2.17
CA ARG A 89 -7.67 2.47 -1.69
C ARG A 89 -7.39 2.31 -0.19
N GLY A 90 -8.44 2.15 0.61
CA GLY A 90 -8.31 1.89 2.05
C GLY A 90 -7.51 0.63 2.34
N LYS A 91 -7.76 -0.47 1.63
CA LYS A 91 -7.00 -1.72 1.75
C LYS A 91 -5.52 -1.52 1.46
N VAL A 92 -5.16 -0.85 0.36
CA VAL A 92 -3.76 -0.59 0.00
C VAL A 92 -3.07 0.26 1.07
N VAL A 93 -3.72 1.32 1.56
CA VAL A 93 -3.16 2.19 2.61
C VAL A 93 -2.95 1.43 3.92
N ILE A 94 -3.88 0.57 4.32
CA ILE A 94 -3.74 -0.28 5.52
C ILE A 94 -2.57 -1.24 5.36
N GLN A 95 -2.43 -1.89 4.19
CA GLN A 95 -1.34 -2.82 3.93
C GLN A 95 0.02 -2.12 3.90
N GLU A 96 0.12 -0.96 3.24
CA GLU A 96 1.36 -0.18 3.20
C GLU A 96 1.70 0.41 4.57
N GLY A 97 0.70 0.86 5.33
CA GLY A 97 0.89 1.33 6.71
C GLY A 97 1.40 0.21 7.62
N LEU A 98 0.84 -1.00 7.50
CA LEU A 98 1.33 -2.16 8.23
C LEU A 98 2.76 -2.52 7.82
N LYS A 99 3.07 -2.45 6.52
CA LYS A 99 4.40 -2.73 5.97
C LYS A 99 5.45 -1.73 6.46
N GLN A 100 5.11 -0.45 6.54
CA GLN A 100 6.00 0.60 7.04
C GLN A 100 6.19 0.55 8.56
N ALA A 101 5.18 0.10 9.31
CA ALA A 101 5.27 -0.06 10.76
C ALA A 101 6.01 -1.33 11.18
N SER A 102 5.99 -2.38 10.36
CA SER A 102 6.71 -3.63 10.65
C SER A 102 8.18 -3.55 10.21
N THR A 103 9.05 -4.30 10.88
CA THR A 103 10.43 -4.51 10.43
C THR A 103 10.57 -5.95 9.92
N PRO A 104 10.82 -6.16 8.63
CA PRO A 104 10.92 -7.49 8.04
C PRO A 104 12.32 -8.11 8.21
N LEU A 105 13.25 -7.42 8.86
CA LEU A 105 14.61 -7.87 9.13
C LEU A 105 14.81 -7.95 10.64
N THR A 106 15.40 -9.04 11.11
CA THR A 106 15.71 -9.24 12.53
C THR A 106 17.09 -9.84 12.70
N ILE A 107 17.70 -9.63 13.86
CA ILE A 107 18.98 -10.25 14.24
C ILE A 107 18.73 -11.73 14.55
N ASP A 108 19.56 -12.62 14.01
CA ASP A 108 19.45 -14.06 14.17
C ASP A 108 20.71 -14.67 14.81
N GLY A 109 20.81 -14.55 16.13
CA GLY A 109 21.92 -15.13 16.90
C GLY A 109 22.80 -14.07 17.53
N THR A 110 24.06 -14.43 17.76
CA THR A 110 25.02 -13.57 18.46
C THR A 110 25.79 -12.69 17.49
N THR A 111 25.97 -11.42 17.87
CA THR A 111 26.85 -10.52 17.14
C THR A 111 28.29 -10.83 17.51
N PHE A 112 29.18 -10.82 16.53
CA PHE A 112 30.61 -11.03 16.74
C PHE A 112 31.38 -9.77 16.42
N VAL A 113 32.42 -9.48 17.20
CA VAL A 113 33.40 -8.44 16.87
C VAL A 113 34.78 -9.04 16.79
N ARG A 114 35.60 -8.54 15.87
CA ARG A 114 37.02 -8.87 15.78
C ARG A 114 37.85 -7.71 16.31
N THR A 115 38.85 -8.05 17.11
CA THR A 115 39.83 -7.07 17.61
C THR A 115 41.02 -6.97 16.66
N THR A 116 41.59 -5.76 16.53
CA THR A 116 42.84 -5.52 15.80
C THR A 116 43.99 -6.41 16.30
N PRO A 117 45.04 -6.62 15.50
CA PRO A 117 46.21 -7.40 15.92
C PRO A 117 46.86 -6.91 17.24
N ASP A 118 46.74 -5.62 17.52
CA ASP A 118 47.24 -5.00 18.75
C ASP A 118 46.35 -5.24 19.98
N GLY A 119 45.11 -5.69 19.80
CA GLY A 119 44.18 -5.97 20.89
C GLY A 119 43.48 -4.74 21.50
N LYS A 120 43.58 -3.57 20.85
CA LYS A 120 43.16 -2.28 21.45
C LYS A 120 41.84 -1.74 20.91
N ALA A 121 41.45 -2.15 19.71
CA ALA A 121 40.29 -1.63 19.01
C ALA A 121 39.59 -2.73 18.21
N VAL A 122 38.31 -2.54 17.90
CA VAL A 122 37.51 -3.40 17.01
C VAL A 122 37.61 -2.87 15.58
N ASN A 123 37.85 -3.78 14.64
CA ASN A 123 37.91 -3.46 13.21
C ASN A 123 36.85 -4.16 12.36
N VAL A 124 36.28 -5.27 12.83
CA VAL A 124 35.22 -5.99 12.11
C VAL A 124 34.07 -6.31 13.06
N ILE A 125 32.84 -6.15 12.58
CA ILE A 125 31.61 -6.48 13.28
C ILE A 125 30.78 -7.36 12.34
N ILE A 126 30.25 -8.46 12.86
CA ILE A 126 29.42 -9.41 12.12
C ILE A 126 28.10 -9.54 12.86
N ILE A 127 27.02 -9.13 12.21
CA ILE A 127 25.65 -9.25 12.74
C ILE A 127 24.90 -10.25 11.87
N PRO A 128 24.57 -11.44 12.39
CA PRO A 128 23.71 -12.36 11.66
C PRO A 128 22.29 -11.80 11.61
N VAL A 129 21.69 -11.78 10.43
CA VAL A 129 20.34 -11.26 10.19
C VAL A 129 19.52 -12.27 9.38
N LYS A 130 18.19 -12.23 9.57
CA LYS A 130 17.25 -13.02 8.76
C LYS A 130 16.02 -12.21 8.41
N ALA A 131 15.39 -12.57 7.29
CA ALA A 131 14.05 -12.11 6.96
C ALA A 131 13.03 -12.71 7.93
N PHE A 132 12.08 -11.90 8.39
CA PHE A 132 11.01 -12.31 9.30
C PHE A 132 9.67 -11.71 8.88
N GLY A 133 8.62 -12.55 8.85
CA GLY A 133 7.26 -12.11 8.57
C GLY A 133 6.97 -11.73 7.10
N VAL A 134 7.93 -11.89 6.20
CA VAL A 134 7.79 -11.66 4.75
C VAL A 134 8.52 -12.77 3.97
N LYS A 135 8.15 -12.95 2.69
CA LYS A 135 8.82 -13.93 1.82
C LYS A 135 10.30 -13.61 1.65
N PHE A 136 10.61 -12.34 1.39
CA PHE A 136 11.96 -11.85 1.14
C PHE A 136 12.10 -10.39 1.58
N VAL A 137 13.34 -9.97 1.83
CA VAL A 137 13.73 -8.58 2.08
C VAL A 137 14.69 -8.14 0.99
N ALA A 138 14.36 -7.08 0.27
CA ALA A 138 15.25 -6.54 -0.75
C ALA A 138 16.43 -5.80 -0.08
N VAL A 139 17.65 -6.28 -0.31
CA VAL A 139 18.88 -5.83 0.36
C VAL A 139 19.89 -5.27 -0.65
N GLY A 140 19.45 -4.91 -1.85
CA GLY A 140 20.31 -4.28 -2.85
C GLY A 140 20.88 -2.93 -2.40
N ARG A 141 21.99 -2.51 -3.02
CA ARG A 141 22.74 -1.29 -2.67
C ARG A 141 21.88 -0.02 -2.63
N ASN A 142 20.87 0.06 -3.49
CA ASN A 142 19.97 1.21 -3.60
C ASN A 142 18.67 1.09 -2.78
N GLN A 143 18.46 -0.04 -2.09
CA GLN A 143 17.22 -0.34 -1.35
C GLN A 143 17.42 -0.33 0.16
N THR A 144 18.68 -0.44 0.62
CA THR A 144 19.06 -0.44 2.02
C THR A 144 20.04 0.68 2.30
N VAL A 145 19.86 1.34 3.45
CA VAL A 145 20.76 2.35 3.99
C VAL A 145 21.17 1.92 5.38
N ILE A 146 22.47 1.95 5.65
CA ILE A 146 23.00 1.69 6.99
C ILE A 146 23.64 2.96 7.51
N VAL A 147 23.05 3.53 8.56
CA VAL A 147 23.65 4.62 9.31
C VAL A 147 24.56 3.99 10.36
N LEU A 148 25.83 4.35 10.32
CA LEU A 148 26.85 3.82 11.24
C LEU A 148 27.41 4.98 12.06
N ARG A 149 27.48 4.81 13.38
CA ARG A 149 28.20 5.71 14.28
C ARG A 149 29.16 4.90 15.12
N VAL A 150 30.43 5.30 15.13
CA VAL A 150 31.49 4.72 15.95
C VAL A 150 32.11 5.84 16.78
N GLY A 151 31.83 5.85 18.08
CA GLY A 151 32.25 6.94 18.97
C GLY A 151 31.73 8.31 18.50
N GLU A 152 32.66 9.18 18.08
CA GLU A 152 32.37 10.54 17.59
C GLU A 152 32.16 10.63 16.07
N ARG A 153 32.52 9.58 15.32
CA ARG A 153 32.41 9.55 13.86
C ARG A 153 31.09 8.92 13.44
N ALA A 154 30.48 9.45 12.39
CA ALA A 154 29.25 8.91 11.83
C ALA A 154 29.25 8.94 10.28
N TRP A 155 28.64 7.92 9.69
CA TRP A 155 28.43 7.76 8.26
C TRP A 155 26.93 7.70 7.98
N ALA A 156 26.45 8.59 7.12
CA ALA A 156 25.02 8.66 6.77
C ALA A 156 24.55 7.44 5.96
N ASN A 157 25.43 6.90 5.12
CA ASN A 157 25.22 5.61 4.47
C ASN A 157 26.57 4.90 4.36
N ALA A 158 26.76 3.87 5.18
CA ALA A 158 27.90 2.97 5.13
C ALA A 158 27.60 1.72 4.30
N TYR A 159 26.36 1.52 3.82
CA TYR A 159 25.98 0.32 3.08
C TYR A 159 26.47 0.36 1.64
N LEU A 160 27.14 -0.71 1.24
CA LEU A 160 27.70 -0.84 -0.09
C LEU A 160 26.95 -1.87 -0.93
N GLY A 161 26.10 -2.71 -0.35
CA GLY A 161 25.34 -3.74 -1.07
C GLY A 161 25.66 -5.16 -0.59
N VAL A 162 25.18 -6.14 -1.35
CA VAL A 162 25.51 -7.55 -1.14
C VAL A 162 26.91 -7.86 -1.64
N LEU A 163 27.51 -8.90 -1.08
CA LEU A 163 28.81 -9.41 -1.47
C LEU A 163 28.66 -10.33 -2.68
N TYR A 164 29.49 -10.11 -3.71
CA TYR A 164 29.52 -10.94 -4.90
C TYR A 164 30.76 -11.84 -4.93
N THR A 165 30.62 -12.98 -5.61
CA THR A 165 31.75 -13.87 -5.88
C THR A 165 32.74 -13.17 -6.81
N GLY A 166 33.99 -13.20 -6.38
CA GLY A 166 35.09 -12.49 -7.00
C GLY A 166 36.18 -13.41 -7.46
N TYR A 167 36.76 -13.10 -8.60
CA TYR A 167 37.99 -13.74 -9.03
C TYR A 167 39.05 -12.69 -9.41
N PRO A 168 40.31 -12.89 -8.98
CA PRO A 168 41.41 -12.02 -9.37
C PRO A 168 41.79 -12.28 -10.84
N ASN A 169 42.09 -11.21 -11.58
CA ASN A 169 42.69 -11.29 -12.91
C ASN A 169 43.78 -10.20 -13.02
N GLY A 170 45.02 -10.59 -12.75
CA GLY A 170 46.13 -9.65 -12.62
C GLY A 170 45.93 -8.72 -11.42
N THR A 171 46.03 -7.40 -11.64
CA THR A 171 45.81 -6.36 -10.61
C THR A 171 44.33 -6.00 -10.42
N TYR A 172 43.43 -6.52 -11.26
CA TYR A 172 42.01 -6.18 -11.28
C TYR A 172 41.15 -7.31 -10.67
N TYR A 173 40.04 -6.91 -10.04
CA TYR A 173 39.04 -7.82 -9.51
C TYR A 173 37.77 -7.76 -10.37
N TYR A 174 37.32 -8.95 -10.78
CA TYR A 174 36.13 -9.18 -11.58
C TYR A 174 35.09 -9.94 -10.75
N THR A 175 33.83 -9.88 -11.18
CA THR A 175 32.72 -10.64 -10.59
C THR A 175 31.97 -11.39 -11.68
N ASP A 176 31.49 -12.58 -11.34
CA ASP A 176 30.63 -13.44 -12.14
C ASP A 176 29.14 -13.05 -12.07
N ASP A 177 28.84 -11.91 -11.44
CA ASP A 177 27.50 -11.40 -11.16
C ASP A 177 26.65 -12.27 -10.22
N GLU A 178 27.21 -13.32 -9.62
CA GLU A 178 26.57 -14.17 -8.62
C GLU A 178 26.91 -13.70 -7.20
N THR A 179 25.92 -13.70 -6.31
CA THR A 179 26.13 -13.36 -4.89
C THR A 179 27.01 -14.41 -4.20
N TYR A 180 27.86 -13.96 -3.29
CA TYR A 180 28.74 -14.84 -2.54
C TYR A 180 28.00 -15.62 -1.45
N ASP A 181 28.13 -16.95 -1.47
CA ASP A 181 27.62 -17.86 -0.43
C ASP A 181 28.74 -18.21 0.58
N PRO A 182 28.64 -17.77 1.86
CA PRO A 182 29.62 -18.07 2.91
C PRO A 182 29.49 -19.48 3.51
N THR A 183 28.61 -20.34 3.00
CA THR A 183 28.36 -21.67 3.59
C THR A 183 29.64 -22.51 3.70
N GLY A 184 30.02 -22.86 4.93
CA GLY A 184 31.20 -23.69 5.23
C GLY A 184 32.54 -22.94 5.27
N GLN A 185 32.53 -21.61 5.13
CA GLN A 185 33.73 -20.76 5.18
C GLN A 185 33.91 -20.19 6.59
N GLU A 186 35.17 -19.93 6.98
CA GLU A 186 35.44 -19.19 8.22
C GLU A 186 35.14 -17.71 8.03
N PHE A 187 34.84 -16.98 9.10
CA PHE A 187 34.61 -15.53 9.00
C PHE A 187 35.82 -14.77 8.46
N ASP A 188 37.05 -15.27 8.61
CA ASP A 188 38.26 -14.58 8.11
C ASP A 188 38.48 -14.74 6.61
N ASP A 189 37.96 -15.80 6.02
CA ASP A 189 37.59 -15.82 4.61
C ASP A 189 36.37 -14.88 4.49
N PHE A 190 35.96 -14.31 3.39
CA PHE A 190 34.74 -13.48 3.24
C PHE A 190 34.54 -12.18 4.03
N VAL A 191 35.14 -11.93 5.19
CA VAL A 191 35.14 -10.55 5.71
C VAL A 191 36.02 -9.68 4.80
N GLY A 192 35.77 -8.36 4.67
CA GLY A 192 36.69 -7.46 3.97
C GLY A 192 36.48 -7.47 2.46
N PHE A 193 36.13 -6.30 1.96
CA PHE A 193 35.60 -6.14 0.62
C PHE A 193 36.36 -5.05 -0.12
N ARG A 194 36.37 -5.15 -1.45
CA ARG A 194 36.86 -4.12 -2.36
C ARG A 194 35.83 -3.87 -3.44
N TYR A 195 35.85 -2.69 -4.03
CA TYR A 195 35.05 -2.43 -5.23
C TYR A 195 35.59 -3.26 -6.40
N ALA A 196 34.71 -3.87 -7.20
CA ALA A 196 35.08 -4.43 -8.50
C ALA A 196 35.65 -3.30 -9.36
N ASN A 197 36.78 -3.55 -10.02
CA ASN A 197 37.30 -2.58 -10.99
C ASN A 197 36.57 -2.69 -12.34
N GLN A 198 35.92 -3.82 -12.61
CA GLN A 198 35.14 -4.07 -13.82
C GLN A 198 34.08 -5.14 -13.55
N THR A 199 32.84 -4.90 -13.98
CA THR A 199 31.74 -5.87 -13.92
C THR A 199 31.25 -6.20 -15.31
N THR A 200 30.67 -7.39 -15.51
CA THR A 200 30.15 -7.83 -16.81
C THR A 200 29.01 -6.92 -17.29
N VAL A 201 28.31 -6.26 -16.35
CA VAL A 201 27.18 -5.36 -16.59
C VAL A 201 27.57 -3.87 -16.61
N GLY A 202 28.80 -3.51 -16.22
CA GLY A 202 29.28 -2.11 -16.18
C GLY A 202 28.83 -1.29 -14.96
N GLU A 203 28.17 -1.90 -13.97
CA GLU A 203 27.79 -1.28 -12.69
C GLU A 203 28.79 -1.62 -11.57
N GLU A 204 29.05 -0.70 -10.63
CA GLU A 204 29.96 -0.94 -9.50
C GLU A 204 29.39 -1.97 -8.50
N ARG A 205 30.00 -3.16 -8.41
CA ARG A 205 29.67 -4.21 -7.43
C ARG A 205 30.78 -4.37 -6.38
N ASN A 206 30.44 -4.75 -5.14
CA ASN A 206 31.46 -5.13 -4.16
C ASN A 206 31.80 -6.59 -4.34
N VAL A 207 33.08 -6.85 -4.43
CA VAL A 207 33.61 -8.17 -4.68
C VAL A 207 34.36 -8.61 -3.45
N TYR A 208 34.07 -9.83 -3.02
CA TYR A 208 34.91 -10.46 -2.02
C TYR A 208 36.31 -10.67 -2.60
N VAL A 209 37.33 -10.22 -1.87
CA VAL A 209 38.72 -10.52 -2.17
C VAL A 209 39.31 -11.26 -0.99
N ASN A 210 39.60 -12.54 -1.23
CA ASN A 210 40.35 -13.36 -0.29
C ASN A 210 41.67 -12.68 0.08
N GLY A 211 41.90 -12.50 1.39
CA GLY A 211 43.22 -12.10 1.92
C GLY A 211 43.39 -10.65 2.35
N THR A 212 42.35 -9.83 2.51
CA THR A 212 42.50 -8.43 2.99
C THR A 212 42.75 -8.32 4.52
N TYR A 213 43.19 -9.41 5.18
CA TYR A 213 43.44 -9.46 6.64
C TYR A 213 44.89 -9.48 7.08
N ALA A 214 45.86 -9.62 6.18
CA ALA A 214 47.25 -9.62 6.61
C ALA A 214 47.77 -8.19 6.77
N SER A 215 48.34 -7.91 7.96
CA SER A 215 49.36 -6.88 8.10
C SER A 215 50.39 -7.06 6.98
N GLY A 216 50.47 -6.11 6.04
CA GLY A 216 51.38 -6.18 4.89
C GLY A 216 50.77 -5.94 3.51
N TYR A 217 49.45 -5.77 3.36
CA TYR A 217 48.85 -5.31 2.10
C TYR A 217 48.76 -3.77 2.03
N SER A 218 48.99 -3.21 0.85
CA SER A 218 49.27 -1.78 0.63
C SER A 218 48.10 -0.80 0.82
N GLU A 219 46.86 -1.27 1.06
CA GLU A 219 45.68 -0.38 1.09
C GLU A 219 44.75 -0.52 2.31
N GLY A 220 45.08 -1.38 3.29
CA GLY A 220 44.33 -1.47 4.56
C GLY A 220 42.85 -1.90 4.44
N LEU A 221 42.13 -1.89 5.57
CA LEU A 221 40.68 -2.09 5.62
C LEU A 221 39.95 -0.80 5.23
N PHE A 222 38.83 -0.93 4.53
CA PHE A 222 37.93 0.19 4.21
C PHE A 222 36.76 0.23 5.20
N THR A 223 36.28 1.43 5.55
CA THR A 223 35.08 1.57 6.39
C THR A 223 33.80 1.43 5.57
N GLY A 224 33.03 0.37 5.81
CA GLY A 224 31.75 0.15 5.14
C GLY A 224 31.06 -1.12 5.60
N ALA A 225 29.84 -1.31 5.10
CA ALA A 225 28.98 -2.43 5.43
C ALA A 225 28.54 -3.18 4.17
N VAL A 226 28.69 -4.50 4.19
CA VAL A 226 28.26 -5.41 3.12
C VAL A 226 27.47 -6.57 3.70
N LEU A 227 26.62 -7.20 2.89
CA LEU A 227 25.84 -8.36 3.29
C LEU A 227 26.27 -9.61 2.52
N ALA A 228 26.69 -10.66 3.22
CA ALA A 228 26.85 -11.99 2.64
C ALA A 228 25.57 -12.82 2.89
N ILE A 229 25.15 -13.62 1.91
CA ILE A 229 23.88 -14.37 1.98
C ILE A 229 24.21 -15.87 1.86
N ALA A 230 24.00 -16.61 2.95
CA ALA A 230 24.14 -18.06 2.95
C ALA A 230 22.94 -18.74 2.31
N TYR A 231 23.22 -19.77 1.50
CA TYR A 231 22.25 -20.47 0.68
C TYR A 231 21.58 -19.56 -0.36
N SER A 232 22.30 -18.55 -0.84
CA SER A 232 21.78 -17.57 -1.78
C SER A 232 21.33 -18.22 -3.09
N ASN A 233 20.21 -17.75 -3.62
CA ASN A 233 19.71 -18.10 -4.94
C ASN A 233 20.35 -17.26 -6.09
N GLY A 234 21.25 -16.31 -5.77
CA GLY A 234 21.93 -15.44 -6.72
C GLY A 234 21.31 -14.03 -6.88
N ASP A 235 20.27 -13.69 -6.13
CA ASP A 235 19.63 -12.37 -6.17
C ASP A 235 20.05 -11.44 -5.01
N GLU A 236 19.72 -10.15 -5.12
CA GLU A 236 19.95 -9.17 -4.05
C GLU A 236 18.79 -9.12 -3.03
N ALA A 237 18.17 -10.27 -2.75
CA ALA A 237 17.12 -10.40 -1.76
C ALA A 237 17.50 -11.43 -0.70
N LEU A 238 17.12 -11.16 0.55
CA LEU A 238 17.24 -12.12 1.64
C LEU A 238 15.90 -12.84 1.79
N ASP A 239 15.82 -14.08 1.32
CA ASP A 239 14.64 -14.94 1.45
C ASP A 239 14.46 -15.48 2.87
N THR A 240 13.24 -15.95 3.19
CA THR A 240 12.91 -16.52 4.51
C THR A 240 13.79 -17.72 4.92
N ASN A 241 14.26 -18.48 3.92
CA ASN A 241 15.07 -19.68 4.13
C ASN A 241 16.58 -19.41 4.12
N GLU A 242 16.99 -18.20 3.74
CA GLU A 242 18.39 -17.79 3.69
C GLU A 242 18.84 -17.20 5.03
N LYS A 243 20.15 -17.01 5.18
CA LYS A 243 20.75 -16.36 6.35
C LYS A 243 21.70 -15.27 5.88
N GLY A 244 21.50 -14.05 6.36
CA GLY A 244 22.35 -12.93 6.05
C GLY A 244 23.42 -12.75 7.13
N PHE A 245 24.63 -12.40 6.72
CA PHE A 245 25.68 -11.93 7.61
C PHE A 245 26.02 -10.51 7.22
N LEU A 246 25.59 -9.55 8.05
CA LEU A 246 25.96 -8.16 7.87
C LEU A 246 27.36 -7.96 8.41
N ILE A 247 28.29 -7.63 7.52
CA ILE A 247 29.70 -7.46 7.82
C ILE A 247 29.99 -5.97 7.76
N ILE A 248 30.47 -5.41 8.85
CA ILE A 248 30.93 -4.04 8.93
C ILE A 248 32.43 -4.09 9.16
N THR A 249 33.19 -3.52 8.24
CA THR A 249 34.63 -3.31 8.41
C THR A 249 34.89 -1.85 8.71
N LEU A 250 35.88 -1.60 9.56
CA LEU A 250 36.35 -0.27 9.93
C LEU A 250 37.81 -0.16 9.47
N SER A 251 38.14 0.97 8.84
CA SER A 251 39.51 1.35 8.54
C SER A 251 40.30 1.64 9.81
N GLU A 252 41.61 1.68 9.72
CA GLU A 252 42.50 1.84 10.89
C GLU A 252 42.20 3.13 11.69
N ASP A 253 41.83 4.22 11.00
CA ASP A 253 41.45 5.50 11.58
C ASP A 253 40.03 5.51 12.19
N ALA A 254 39.17 4.59 11.76
CA ALA A 254 37.78 4.44 12.19
C ALA A 254 37.59 3.31 13.20
N ALA A 255 38.63 2.51 13.47
CA ALA A 255 38.59 1.39 14.39
C ALA A 255 38.12 1.84 15.78
N ALA A 256 37.17 1.10 16.33
CA ALA A 256 36.44 1.49 17.52
C ALA A 256 37.26 1.12 18.76
N PRO A 257 37.71 2.08 19.60
CA PRO A 257 38.51 1.77 20.77
C PRO A 257 37.68 1.04 21.84
N ALA A 258 38.36 0.38 22.77
CA ALA A 258 37.72 -0.22 23.95
C ALA A 258 36.83 0.81 24.67
N ARG A 259 35.67 0.36 25.19
CA ARG A 259 34.63 1.17 25.84
C ARG A 259 33.86 2.15 24.94
N SER A 260 34.14 2.19 23.63
CA SER A 260 33.32 2.99 22.73
C SER A 260 31.99 2.31 22.40
N GLN A 261 30.98 3.14 22.13
CA GLN A 261 29.69 2.70 21.64
C GLN A 261 29.66 2.75 20.11
N ILE A 262 29.07 1.72 19.52
CA ILE A 262 28.78 1.61 18.11
C ILE A 262 27.26 1.57 17.96
N ASN A 263 26.71 2.47 17.15
CA ASN A 263 25.29 2.48 16.81
C ASN A 263 25.16 2.17 15.32
N ILE A 264 24.34 1.19 15.00
CA ILE A 264 24.08 0.74 13.64
C ILE A 264 22.56 0.80 13.44
N GLU A 265 22.12 1.61 12.49
CA GLU A 265 20.71 1.67 12.10
C GLU A 265 20.56 1.17 10.66
N ILE A 266 19.81 0.09 10.50
CA ILE A 266 19.52 -0.53 9.21
C ILE A 266 18.13 -0.06 8.77
N ARG A 267 18.10 0.68 7.67
CA ARG A 267 16.89 1.28 7.10
C ARG A 267 16.63 0.65 5.74
N LEU A 268 15.52 -0.06 5.62
CA LEU A 268 15.05 -0.59 4.34
C LEU A 268 14.06 0.42 3.72
N GLU A 269 13.82 0.32 2.42
CA GLU A 269 13.00 1.29 1.66
C GLU A 269 11.60 1.56 2.25
N LYS A 270 10.91 0.50 2.72
CA LYS A 270 9.50 0.55 3.14
C LYS A 270 9.25 -0.27 4.41
N SER A 271 10.00 0.00 5.47
CA SER A 271 9.82 -0.68 6.76
C SER A 271 10.28 0.17 7.94
N ALA A 272 9.98 -0.31 9.15
CA ALA A 272 10.58 0.20 10.36
C ALA A 272 12.09 -0.09 10.37
N THR A 273 12.84 0.82 10.98
CA THR A 273 14.30 0.75 11.11
C THR A 273 14.69 -0.28 12.17
N LEU A 274 15.69 -1.10 11.88
CA LEU A 274 16.32 -1.99 12.86
C LEU A 274 17.54 -1.26 13.45
N SER A 275 17.58 -1.08 14.76
CA SER A 275 18.69 -0.43 15.46
C SER A 275 19.44 -1.44 16.31
N VAL A 276 20.76 -1.43 16.22
CA VAL A 276 21.68 -2.27 16.97
C VAL A 276 22.69 -1.35 17.67
N GLU A 277 22.74 -1.43 18.99
CA GLU A 277 23.70 -0.70 19.80
C GLU A 277 24.66 -1.70 20.43
N ILE A 278 25.96 -1.50 20.23
CA ILE A 278 27.02 -2.38 20.73
C ILE A 278 27.96 -1.54 21.57
N THR A 279 28.27 -2.01 22.78
CA THR A 279 29.31 -1.40 23.62
C THR A 279 30.53 -2.32 23.65
N ILE A 280 31.69 -1.79 23.24
CA ILE A 280 32.92 -2.57 23.19
C ILE A 280 33.47 -2.76 24.61
N PRO A 281 33.78 -3.99 25.03
CA PRO A 281 34.34 -4.25 26.35
C PRO A 281 35.75 -3.66 26.50
N GLU A 282 36.19 -3.51 27.75
CA GLU A 282 37.49 -2.91 28.08
C GLU A 282 38.69 -3.75 27.62
N SER A 283 38.55 -5.08 27.62
CA SER A 283 39.62 -6.00 27.29
C SER A 283 39.09 -7.09 26.38
N MET A 284 39.83 -7.38 25.31
CA MET A 284 39.52 -8.44 24.35
C MET A 284 40.80 -9.20 23.97
N PRO A 285 40.70 -10.49 23.68
CA PRO A 285 41.80 -11.25 23.09
C PRO A 285 42.19 -10.68 21.72
N LYS A 286 43.50 -10.66 21.44
CA LYS A 286 44.06 -10.14 20.19
C LYS A 286 43.59 -10.99 19.01
N ASN A 287 43.28 -10.35 17.88
CA ASN A 287 43.02 -11.00 16.60
C ASN A 287 42.00 -12.17 16.67
N THR A 288 40.98 -12.03 17.52
CA THR A 288 40.00 -13.08 17.81
C THR A 288 38.59 -12.52 17.71
N TYR A 289 37.64 -13.36 17.28
CA TYR A 289 36.21 -13.04 17.34
C TYR A 289 35.68 -13.22 18.76
N VAL A 290 35.06 -12.16 19.28
CA VAL A 290 34.42 -12.13 20.60
C VAL A 290 32.91 -11.95 20.39
N PRO A 291 32.08 -12.82 20.98
CA PRO A 291 30.63 -12.61 20.96
C PRO A 291 30.27 -11.41 21.85
N ILE A 292 29.40 -10.53 21.33
CA ILE A 292 28.80 -9.42 22.07
C ILE A 292 27.28 -9.50 21.96
N PHE A 293 26.61 -9.15 23.06
CA PHE A 293 25.16 -9.17 23.23
C PHE A 293 24.62 -7.75 23.38
#